data_AF-A0A1V2MAB3-F1
#
_entry.id   AF-A0A1V2MAB3-F1
#
_cell.length_a   1.000
_cell.length_b   1.000
_cell.length_c   1.000
_cell.angle_alpha   90.00
_cell.angle_beta   90.00
_cell.angle_gamma   90.00
#
_symmetry.space_group_name_H-M   'P 1'
#
loop_
_entity.id
_entity.type
_entity.pdbx_description
1 polymer ?
#
loop_
_entity_poly.entity_id
_entity_poly.type
_entity_poly.pdbx_seq_one_letter_code
_entity_poly.pdbx_strand_id
1 'polypeptide(L)'
;MLQIEDITKKEFKKTTLNRGYSIEDVDLFMMEIINSMENITAENRELKEQNSNLTQAIQYYKSMEQTIQNALVLAEKTAADTKRDAEEIANNKKEAILRDIETVKNGAKSDAKKMREEAKLEAKKLKDEAKLEAKKLQDEAAKKVQELDSKSKELIKKNKQELQKLMKSYSEFKKNIKSIIQEQLNNLEKPSPADEIESSIKQLVGDVEKNPVLKSTTSQSKFKTQNQAPTEQSSTQSTPNIKKDLPIYDEAEIKKTAGTIETLLSDAIEGMSFEMTYSKK
;
A
#
# COMPACT_ATOMS: atom_id res chain seq x y z
N MET A 1 111.24 15.66 9.57
CA MET A 1 111.69 14.26 9.81
C MET A 1 112.76 13.95 8.79
N LEU A 2 113.65 13.00 9.08
CA LEU A 2 114.45 12.37 8.02
C LEU A 2 113.50 11.54 7.13
N GLN A 3 113.77 11.52 5.83
CA GLN A 3 113.25 10.52 4.91
C GLN A 3 114.19 9.31 4.89
N ILE A 4 113.74 8.18 4.33
CA ILE A 4 114.58 6.98 4.15
C ILE A 4 115.87 7.33 3.40
N GLU A 5 115.78 8.15 2.34
CA GLU A 5 116.93 8.65 1.57
C GLU A 5 117.95 9.46 2.40
N ASP A 6 117.51 10.20 3.44
CA ASP A 6 118.41 10.95 4.33
C ASP A 6 119.23 10.01 5.24
N ILE A 7 118.73 8.80 5.46
CA ILE A 7 119.38 7.73 6.23
C ILE A 7 120.31 6.93 5.31
N THR A 8 119.86 6.56 4.10
CA THR A 8 120.70 5.82 3.12
C THR A 8 121.94 6.62 2.68
N LYS A 9 121.83 7.95 2.61
CA LYS A 9 122.93 8.85 2.20
C LYS A 9 123.78 9.34 3.38
N LYS A 10 123.66 8.73 4.57
CA LYS A 10 124.20 9.28 5.81
C LYS A 10 125.66 8.89 6.07
N GLU A 11 126.59 9.75 5.68
CA GLU A 11 127.99 9.62 6.11
C GLU A 11 128.23 10.07 7.57
N PHE A 12 129.11 9.33 8.25
CA PHE A 12 129.60 9.62 9.60
C PHE A 12 131.09 10.00 9.58
N LYS A 13 131.49 11.00 10.37
CA LYS A 13 132.89 11.44 10.47
C LYS A 13 133.71 10.42 11.27
N LYS A 14 134.77 9.87 10.67
CA LYS A 14 135.72 8.99 11.34
C LYS A 14 136.48 9.75 12.44
N THR A 15 136.57 9.18 13.64
CA THR A 15 137.29 9.75 14.78
C THR A 15 138.76 9.32 14.78
N THR A 16 139.65 10.19 15.26
CA THR A 16 141.12 9.95 15.30
C THR A 16 141.61 9.30 16.59
N LEU A 17 140.73 9.07 17.58
CA LEU A 17 141.01 8.19 18.72
C LEU A 17 140.37 6.83 18.48
N ASN A 18 141.06 5.74 18.85
CA ASN A 18 140.62 4.35 18.68
C ASN A 18 139.46 3.94 19.63
N ARG A 19 138.37 4.72 19.62
CA ARG A 19 137.15 4.56 20.45
C ARG A 19 135.88 4.97 19.66
N GLY A 20 135.85 4.68 18.37
CA GLY A 20 134.64 4.79 17.54
C GLY A 20 133.82 3.50 17.55
N TYR A 21 132.59 3.57 17.06
CA TYR A 21 131.80 2.37 16.73
C TYR A 21 132.39 1.65 15.51
N SER A 22 132.13 0.34 15.40
CA SER A 22 132.40 -0.42 14.17
C SER A 22 131.60 0.14 13.00
N ILE A 23 132.17 0.17 11.80
CA ILE A 23 131.46 0.61 10.60
C ILE A 23 130.43 -0.46 10.21
N GLU A 24 130.83 -1.74 10.19
CA GLU A 24 129.96 -2.89 9.91
C GLU A 24 128.70 -2.91 10.80
N ASP A 25 128.86 -2.73 12.12
CA ASP A 25 127.74 -2.79 13.08
C ASP A 25 126.78 -1.61 12.89
N VAL A 26 127.31 -0.43 12.55
CA VAL A 26 126.50 0.77 12.27
C VAL A 26 125.75 0.61 10.95
N ASP A 27 126.39 0.09 9.89
CA ASP A 27 125.75 -0.10 8.59
C ASP A 27 124.66 -1.19 8.65
N LEU A 28 124.88 -2.27 9.40
CA LEU A 28 123.87 -3.29 9.70
C LEU A 28 122.66 -2.71 10.45
N PHE A 29 122.89 -1.90 11.50
CA PHE A 29 121.82 -1.25 12.24
C PHE A 29 121.08 -0.19 11.41
N MET A 30 121.78 0.53 10.52
CA MET A 30 121.17 1.47 9.59
C MET A 30 120.29 0.76 8.54
N MET A 31 120.68 -0.43 8.08
CA MET A 31 119.83 -1.28 7.23
C MET A 31 118.57 -1.76 7.97
N GLU A 32 118.67 -2.11 9.25
CA GLU A 32 117.50 -2.46 10.09
C GLU A 32 116.55 -1.27 10.27
N ILE A 33 117.09 -0.06 10.53
CA ILE A 33 116.32 1.18 10.60
C ILE A 33 115.61 1.48 9.27
N ILE A 34 116.29 1.34 8.13
CA ILE A 34 115.71 1.59 6.80
C ILE A 34 114.52 0.66 6.55
N ASN A 35 114.71 -0.64 6.74
CA ASN A 35 113.66 -1.66 6.58
C ASN A 35 112.47 -1.38 7.54
N SER A 36 112.74 -1.05 8.80
CA SER A 36 111.71 -0.68 9.77
C SER A 36 110.93 0.57 9.34
N MET A 37 111.61 1.61 8.86
CA MET A 37 110.96 2.83 8.35
C MET A 37 110.17 2.59 7.05
N GLU A 38 110.63 1.71 6.17
CA GLU A 38 109.88 1.31 4.96
C GLU A 38 108.58 0.60 5.32
N ASN A 39 108.62 -0.40 6.22
CA ASN A 39 107.43 -1.10 6.70
C ASN A 39 106.44 -0.15 7.40
N ILE A 40 106.91 0.69 8.33
CA ILE A 40 106.07 1.69 9.00
C ILE A 40 105.46 2.68 8.00
N THR A 41 106.20 3.07 6.95
CA THR A 41 105.69 3.99 5.92
C THR A 41 104.63 3.32 5.04
N ALA A 42 104.80 2.03 4.71
CA ALA A 42 103.83 1.24 3.98
C ALA A 42 102.53 1.02 4.78
N GLU A 43 102.64 0.56 6.02
CA GLU A 43 101.50 0.38 6.94
C GLU A 43 100.76 1.71 7.17
N ASN A 44 101.50 2.81 7.42
CA ASN A 44 100.89 4.12 7.61
C ASN A 44 100.17 4.65 6.37
N ARG A 45 100.61 4.27 5.16
CA ARG A 45 99.91 4.55 3.90
C ARG A 45 98.64 3.72 3.79
N GLU A 46 98.70 2.41 4.06
CA GLU A 46 97.52 1.53 4.00
C GLU A 46 96.45 1.97 5.01
N LEU A 47 96.84 2.23 6.27
CA LEU A 47 95.92 2.71 7.30
C LEU A 47 95.26 4.06 6.94
N LYS A 48 95.98 4.95 6.24
CA LYS A 48 95.40 6.20 5.70
C LYS A 48 94.39 5.94 4.59
N GLU A 49 94.66 4.99 3.70
CA GLU A 49 93.74 4.60 2.63
C GLU A 49 92.48 3.91 3.18
N GLN A 50 92.65 2.95 4.09
CA GLN A 50 91.55 2.32 4.82
C GLN A 50 90.69 3.35 5.57
N ASN A 51 91.30 4.30 6.29
CA ASN A 51 90.58 5.34 7.04
C ASN A 51 89.86 6.34 6.11
N SER A 52 90.45 6.67 4.96
CA SER A 52 89.77 7.43 3.89
C SER A 52 88.53 6.71 3.38
N ASN A 53 88.65 5.41 3.07
CA ASN A 53 87.56 4.59 2.56
C ASN A 53 86.43 4.42 3.59
N LEU A 54 86.77 4.19 4.87
CA LEU A 54 85.82 4.16 5.98
C LEU A 54 85.12 5.51 6.18
N THR A 55 85.86 6.63 6.08
CA THR A 55 85.29 7.98 6.19
C THR A 55 84.29 8.26 5.07
N GLN A 56 84.60 7.87 3.83
CA GLN A 56 83.69 8.00 2.68
C GLN A 56 82.43 7.12 2.87
N ALA A 57 82.58 5.88 3.33
CA ALA A 57 81.45 5.00 3.64
C ALA A 57 80.54 5.59 4.74
N ILE A 58 81.11 6.14 5.81
CA ILE A 58 80.35 6.82 6.87
C ILE A 58 79.59 8.04 6.34
N GLN A 59 80.19 8.83 5.44
CA GLN A 59 79.51 9.96 4.80
C GLN A 59 78.34 9.50 3.90
N TYR A 60 78.53 8.43 3.13
CA TYR A 60 77.47 7.82 2.32
C TYR A 60 76.32 7.27 3.17
N TYR A 61 76.60 6.56 4.25
CA TYR A 61 75.55 6.05 5.14
C TYR A 61 74.78 7.19 5.83
N LYS A 62 75.43 8.30 6.19
CA LYS A 62 74.74 9.48 6.75
C LYS A 62 73.84 10.20 5.74
N SER A 63 74.23 10.32 4.47
CA SER A 63 73.36 10.93 3.45
C SER A 63 72.20 10.00 3.06
N MET A 64 72.42 8.68 3.07
CA MET A 64 71.36 7.68 2.94
C MET A 64 70.39 7.73 4.13
N GLU A 65 70.90 7.79 5.37
CA GLU A 65 70.09 7.92 6.58
C GLU A 65 69.21 9.17 6.53
N GLN A 66 69.76 10.34 6.20
CA GLN A 66 68.99 11.58 6.05
C GLN A 66 67.91 11.45 4.96
N THR A 67 68.20 10.74 3.86
CA THR A 67 67.24 10.48 2.79
C THR A 67 66.09 9.59 3.27
N ILE A 68 66.38 8.56 4.06
CA ILE A 68 65.39 7.67 4.67
C ILE A 68 64.54 8.42 5.70
N GLN A 69 65.15 9.23 6.58
CA GLN A 69 64.44 10.07 7.55
C GLN A 69 63.48 11.04 6.84
N ASN A 70 63.95 11.72 5.78
CA ASN A 70 63.12 12.61 4.98
C ASN A 70 61.95 11.87 4.30
N ALA A 71 62.18 10.66 3.79
CA ALA A 71 61.14 9.82 3.19
C ALA A 71 60.10 9.34 4.21
N LEU A 72 60.52 9.00 5.44
CA LEU A 72 59.63 8.63 6.54
C LEU A 72 58.74 9.80 6.96
N VAL A 73 59.31 11.00 7.16
CA VAL A 73 58.54 12.21 7.49
C VAL A 73 57.56 12.58 6.38
N LEU A 74 57.95 12.42 5.10
CA LEU A 74 57.05 12.62 3.98
C LEU A 74 55.91 11.59 3.97
N ALA A 75 56.21 10.31 4.19
CA ALA A 75 55.20 9.24 4.23
C ALA A 75 54.22 9.41 5.40
N GLU A 76 54.71 9.77 6.59
CA GLU A 76 53.88 10.09 7.76
C GLU A 76 52.96 11.26 7.47
N LYS A 77 53.51 12.36 6.91
CA LYS A 77 52.71 13.52 6.53
C LYS A 77 51.63 13.15 5.49
N THR A 78 52.00 12.45 4.42
CA THR A 78 51.04 12.04 3.37
C THR A 78 49.96 11.11 3.93
N ALA A 79 50.29 10.20 4.85
CA ALA A 79 49.31 9.37 5.54
C ALA A 79 48.36 10.20 6.43
N ALA A 80 48.89 11.17 7.18
CA ALA A 80 48.11 12.07 8.03
C ALA A 80 47.18 12.99 7.21
N ASP A 81 47.67 13.58 6.11
CA ASP A 81 46.87 14.39 5.19
C ASP A 81 45.78 13.55 4.51
N THR A 82 46.12 12.36 3.98
CA THR A 82 45.14 11.44 3.37
C THR A 82 44.05 11.03 4.38
N LYS A 83 44.42 10.79 5.63
CA LYS A 83 43.46 10.51 6.71
C LYS A 83 42.55 11.71 6.98
N ARG A 84 43.12 12.92 7.12
CA ARG A 84 42.37 14.15 7.36
C ARG A 84 41.38 14.43 6.23
N ASP A 85 41.80 14.31 4.98
CA ASP A 85 40.93 14.51 3.81
C ASP A 85 39.81 13.46 3.76
N ALA A 86 40.09 12.19 4.10
CA ALA A 86 39.07 11.14 4.19
C ALA A 86 38.06 11.39 5.33
N GLU A 87 38.53 11.84 6.51
CA GLU A 87 37.66 12.22 7.63
C GLU A 87 36.80 13.45 7.29
N GLU A 88 37.35 14.44 6.59
CA GLU A 88 36.64 15.63 6.11
C GLU A 88 35.55 15.26 5.09
N ILE A 89 35.88 14.45 4.07
CA ILE A 89 34.93 13.95 3.06
C ILE A 89 33.82 13.12 3.73
N ALA A 90 34.16 12.26 4.69
CA ALA A 90 33.19 11.46 5.43
C ALA A 90 32.22 12.33 6.26
N ASN A 91 32.72 13.35 6.95
CA ASN A 91 31.90 14.29 7.71
C ASN A 91 31.00 15.15 6.80
N ASN A 92 31.55 15.71 5.72
CA ASN A 92 30.78 16.48 4.75
C ASN A 92 29.66 15.65 4.10
N LYS A 93 29.94 14.39 3.74
CA LYS A 93 28.93 13.46 3.19
C LYS A 93 27.87 13.06 4.22
N LYS A 94 28.26 12.85 5.49
CA LYS A 94 27.35 12.63 6.61
C LYS A 94 26.41 13.82 6.83
N GLU A 95 26.92 15.05 6.80
CA GLU A 95 26.07 16.24 6.91
C GLU A 95 25.10 16.40 5.74
N ALA A 96 25.57 16.14 4.50
CA ALA A 96 24.70 16.16 3.32
C ALA A 96 23.53 15.17 3.47
N ILE A 97 23.83 13.92 3.81
CA ILE A 97 22.82 12.88 4.07
C ILE A 97 21.84 13.30 5.18
N LEU A 98 22.30 13.96 6.25
CA LEU A 98 21.41 14.45 7.31
C LEU A 98 20.51 15.61 6.83
N ARG A 99 21.01 16.51 5.99
CA ARG A 99 20.22 17.59 5.36
C ARG A 99 19.17 17.01 4.40
N ASP A 100 19.53 16.01 3.61
CA ASP A 100 18.64 15.33 2.67
C ASP A 100 17.54 14.56 3.41
N ILE A 101 17.90 13.79 4.44
CA ILE A 101 16.93 13.08 5.31
C ILE A 101 15.93 14.07 5.93
N GLU A 102 16.39 15.19 6.50
CA GLU A 102 15.49 16.17 7.11
C GLU A 102 14.59 16.86 6.06
N THR A 103 15.10 17.07 4.84
CA THR A 103 14.33 17.62 3.72
C THR A 103 13.24 16.66 3.27
N VAL A 104 13.58 15.39 3.00
CA VAL A 104 12.62 14.32 2.62
C VAL A 104 11.57 14.09 3.71
N LYS A 105 12.00 14.03 4.98
CA LYS A 105 11.14 13.89 6.16
C LYS A 105 10.12 15.03 6.28
N ASN A 106 10.54 16.28 6.06
CA ASN A 106 9.63 17.43 6.12
C ASN A 106 8.73 17.55 4.87
N GLY A 107 9.22 17.17 3.69
CA GLY A 107 8.40 17.01 2.49
C GLY A 107 7.27 15.99 2.71
N ALA A 108 7.62 14.75 3.03
CA ALA A 108 6.66 13.68 3.32
C ALA A 108 5.67 14.05 4.44
N LYS A 109 6.11 14.74 5.49
CA LYS A 109 5.25 15.25 6.57
C LYS A 109 4.30 16.36 6.09
N SER A 110 4.73 17.20 5.15
CA SER A 110 3.90 18.24 4.53
C SER A 110 2.84 17.62 3.62
N ASP A 111 3.23 16.69 2.76
CA ASP A 111 2.32 16.07 1.79
C ASP A 111 1.32 15.11 2.47
N ALA A 112 1.76 14.33 3.47
CA ALA A 112 0.85 13.57 4.33
C ALA A 112 -0.12 14.46 5.13
N LYS A 113 0.21 15.74 5.37
CA LYS A 113 -0.73 16.72 5.94
C LYS A 113 -1.72 17.24 4.91
N LYS A 114 -1.28 17.55 3.67
CA LYS A 114 -2.17 17.94 2.55
C LYS A 114 -3.21 16.86 2.28
N MET A 115 -2.77 15.64 2.01
CA MET A 115 -3.63 14.47 1.74
C MET A 115 -4.67 14.23 2.85
N ARG A 116 -4.28 14.43 4.12
CA ARG A 116 -5.20 14.30 5.27
C ARG A 116 -6.26 15.39 5.32
N GLU A 117 -5.92 16.64 5.03
CA GLU A 117 -6.90 17.73 5.00
C GLU A 117 -7.78 17.69 3.74
N GLU A 118 -7.24 17.26 2.60
CA GLU A 118 -7.96 17.00 1.34
C GLU A 118 -8.99 15.88 1.52
N ALA A 119 -8.57 14.69 1.94
CA ALA A 119 -9.48 13.55 2.18
C ALA A 119 -10.55 13.86 3.26
N LYS A 120 -10.20 14.67 4.26
CA LYS A 120 -11.13 15.16 5.30
C LYS A 120 -12.14 16.19 4.75
N LEU A 121 -11.73 17.04 3.81
CA LEU A 121 -12.62 17.96 3.11
C LEU A 121 -13.59 17.21 2.18
N GLU A 122 -13.10 16.21 1.46
CA GLU A 122 -13.91 15.35 0.59
C GLU A 122 -14.89 14.48 1.38
N ALA A 123 -14.43 13.81 2.44
CA ALA A 123 -15.29 13.05 3.34
C ALA A 123 -16.36 13.93 3.99
N LYS A 124 -16.07 15.22 4.24
CA LYS A 124 -17.09 16.18 4.69
C LYS A 124 -18.09 16.51 3.59
N LYS A 125 -17.64 16.85 2.36
CA LYS A 125 -18.52 17.13 1.21
C LYS A 125 -19.48 15.97 0.97
N LEU A 126 -18.96 14.75 0.84
CA LEU A 126 -19.73 13.52 0.61
C LEU A 126 -20.76 13.27 1.73
N LYS A 127 -20.39 13.53 2.98
CA LYS A 127 -21.30 13.39 4.14
C LYS A 127 -22.42 14.44 4.13
N ASP A 128 -22.10 15.70 3.80
CA ASP A 128 -23.10 16.77 3.74
C ASP A 128 -24.03 16.60 2.52
N GLU A 129 -23.52 16.07 1.40
CA GLU A 129 -24.30 15.70 0.21
C GLU A 129 -25.23 14.50 0.45
N ALA A 130 -24.71 13.38 0.96
CA ALA A 130 -25.53 12.21 1.32
C ALA A 130 -26.61 12.55 2.35
N LYS A 131 -26.33 13.48 3.28
CA LYS A 131 -27.32 14.01 4.25
C LYS A 131 -28.40 14.86 3.59
N LEU A 132 -28.06 15.61 2.53
CA LEU A 132 -29.02 16.38 1.74
C LEU A 132 -29.91 15.46 0.89
N GLU A 133 -29.33 14.43 0.28
CA GLU A 133 -30.07 13.43 -0.50
C GLU A 133 -31.00 12.58 0.38
N ALA A 134 -30.51 12.08 1.51
CA ALA A 134 -31.34 11.35 2.49
C ALA A 134 -32.54 12.19 2.97
N LYS A 135 -32.36 13.51 3.17
CA LYS A 135 -33.46 14.43 3.45
C LYS A 135 -34.46 14.53 2.30
N LYS A 136 -34.00 14.75 1.06
CA LYS A 136 -34.89 14.81 -0.13
C LYS A 136 -35.73 13.54 -0.25
N LEU A 137 -35.11 12.37 -0.07
CA LEU A 137 -35.79 11.08 -0.11
C LEU A 137 -36.81 10.92 1.03
N GLN A 138 -36.48 11.37 2.25
CA GLN A 138 -37.40 11.39 3.39
C GLN A 138 -38.61 12.32 3.14
N ASP A 139 -38.37 13.52 2.60
CA ASP A 139 -39.42 14.49 2.27
C ASP A 139 -40.33 13.99 1.14
N GLU A 140 -39.78 13.30 0.14
CA GLU A 140 -40.54 12.67 -0.94
C GLU A 140 -41.39 11.48 -0.43
N ALA A 141 -40.80 10.62 0.41
CA ALA A 141 -41.51 9.53 1.05
C ALA A 141 -42.66 10.05 1.94
N ALA A 142 -42.43 11.11 2.72
CA ALA A 142 -43.46 11.76 3.53
C ALA A 142 -44.62 12.29 2.68
N LYS A 143 -44.34 12.95 1.55
CA LYS A 143 -45.37 13.40 0.59
C LYS A 143 -46.16 12.22 0.01
N LYS A 144 -45.49 11.15 -0.43
CA LYS A 144 -46.13 9.94 -0.94
C LYS A 144 -47.04 9.27 0.11
N VAL A 145 -46.63 9.24 1.38
CA VAL A 145 -47.47 8.75 2.49
C VAL A 145 -48.70 9.62 2.70
N GLN A 146 -48.58 10.95 2.68
CA GLN A 146 -49.71 11.88 2.77
C GLN A 146 -50.68 11.77 1.58
N GLU A 147 -50.16 11.54 0.38
CA GLU A 147 -50.97 11.32 -0.83
C GLU A 147 -51.73 9.99 -0.77
N LEU A 148 -51.12 8.92 -0.25
CA LEU A 148 -51.79 7.63 -0.05
C LEU A 148 -52.84 7.69 1.07
N ASP A 149 -52.55 8.35 2.18
CA ASP A 149 -53.49 8.57 3.29
C ASP A 149 -54.71 9.39 2.87
N SER A 150 -54.52 10.48 2.11
CA SER A 150 -55.64 11.27 1.57
C SER A 150 -56.48 10.49 0.55
N LYS A 151 -55.88 9.75 -0.39
CA LYS A 151 -56.59 8.84 -1.31
C LYS A 151 -57.37 7.75 -0.57
N SER A 152 -56.77 7.17 0.49
CA SER A 152 -57.43 6.17 1.34
C SER A 152 -58.66 6.75 2.05
N LYS A 153 -58.53 7.96 2.64
CA LYS A 153 -59.65 8.69 3.27
C LYS A 153 -60.77 9.03 2.28
N GLU A 154 -60.44 9.39 1.04
CA GLU A 154 -61.45 9.56 -0.01
C GLU A 154 -62.17 8.26 -0.37
N LEU A 155 -61.43 7.15 -0.52
CA LEU A 155 -62.02 5.85 -0.86
C LEU A 155 -62.95 5.37 0.25
N ILE A 156 -62.54 5.48 1.52
CA ILE A 156 -63.37 5.20 2.69
C ILE A 156 -64.65 6.07 2.68
N LYS A 157 -64.54 7.36 2.31
CA LYS A 157 -65.70 8.27 2.19
C LYS A 157 -66.65 7.85 1.05
N LYS A 158 -66.13 7.46 -0.12
CA LYS A 158 -66.92 6.96 -1.26
C LYS A 158 -67.64 5.65 -0.90
N ASN A 159 -66.91 4.67 -0.37
CA ASN A 159 -67.47 3.38 0.07
C ASN A 159 -68.55 3.57 1.15
N LYS A 160 -68.37 4.51 2.08
CA LYS A 160 -69.39 4.86 3.09
C LYS A 160 -70.65 5.49 2.46
N GLN A 161 -70.50 6.34 1.45
CA GLN A 161 -71.64 6.91 0.71
C GLN A 161 -72.38 5.86 -0.11
N GLU A 162 -71.66 4.91 -0.72
CA GLU A 162 -72.27 3.79 -1.46
C GLU A 162 -73.00 2.81 -0.54
N LEU A 163 -72.41 2.47 0.61
CA LEU A 163 -73.11 1.69 1.64
C LEU A 163 -74.37 2.41 2.15
N GLN A 164 -74.34 3.74 2.30
CA GLN A 164 -75.54 4.53 2.65
C GLN A 164 -76.59 4.53 1.53
N LYS A 165 -76.19 4.60 0.25
CA LYS A 165 -77.12 4.45 -0.88
C LYS A 165 -77.76 3.05 -0.90
N LEU A 166 -76.96 2.00 -0.69
CA LEU A 166 -77.41 0.61 -0.65
C LEU A 166 -78.32 0.34 0.55
N MET A 167 -78.04 0.91 1.72
CA MET A 167 -78.94 0.84 2.87
C MET A 167 -80.26 1.59 2.64
N LYS A 168 -80.24 2.73 1.93
CA LYS A 168 -81.48 3.42 1.52
C LYS A 168 -82.29 2.58 0.55
N SER A 169 -81.69 2.10 -0.55
CA SER A 169 -82.42 1.29 -1.53
C SER A 169 -82.88 -0.05 -0.97
N TYR A 170 -82.15 -0.66 -0.03
CA TYR A 170 -82.61 -1.84 0.70
C TYR A 170 -83.77 -1.53 1.67
N SER A 171 -83.75 -0.37 2.33
CA SER A 171 -84.85 0.10 3.19
C SER A 171 -86.10 0.43 2.37
N GLU A 172 -85.93 1.08 1.22
CA GLU A 172 -86.99 1.39 0.25
C GLU A 172 -87.53 0.10 -0.37
N PHE A 173 -86.69 -0.85 -0.78
CA PHE A 173 -87.11 -2.18 -1.23
C PHE A 173 -87.87 -2.92 -0.13
N LYS A 174 -87.38 -2.94 1.11
CA LYS A 174 -88.09 -3.54 2.25
C LYS A 174 -89.43 -2.85 2.54
N LYS A 175 -89.51 -1.52 2.39
CA LYS A 175 -90.76 -0.76 2.51
C LYS A 175 -91.73 -1.10 1.37
N ASN A 176 -91.25 -1.21 0.13
CA ASN A 176 -92.05 -1.53 -1.04
C ASN A 176 -92.56 -2.98 -0.99
N ILE A 177 -91.72 -3.95 -0.62
CA ILE A 177 -92.14 -5.34 -0.35
C ILE A 177 -93.15 -5.38 0.80
N LYS A 178 -92.92 -4.65 1.90
CA LYS A 178 -93.93 -4.54 2.97
C LYS A 178 -95.24 -3.92 2.45
N SER A 179 -95.17 -2.90 1.60
CA SER A 179 -96.35 -2.26 1.00
C SER A 179 -97.11 -3.23 0.12
N ILE A 180 -96.43 -3.97 -0.77
CA ILE A 180 -97.03 -5.00 -1.63
C ILE A 180 -97.68 -6.11 -0.77
N ILE A 181 -97.02 -6.56 0.30
CA ILE A 181 -97.59 -7.54 1.24
C ILE A 181 -98.81 -6.97 1.97
N GLN A 182 -98.77 -5.71 2.40
CA GLN A 182 -99.92 -5.04 3.03
C GLN A 182 -101.06 -4.77 2.04
N GLU A 183 -100.76 -4.52 0.77
CA GLU A 183 -101.75 -4.34 -0.30
C GLU A 183 -102.40 -5.67 -0.69
N GLN A 184 -101.63 -6.76 -0.74
CA GLN A 184 -102.15 -8.13 -0.89
C GLN A 184 -103.03 -8.54 0.31
N LEU A 185 -102.63 -8.18 1.55
CA LEU A 185 -103.43 -8.38 2.77
C LEU A 185 -104.73 -7.55 2.74
N ASN A 186 -104.68 -6.27 2.40
CA ASN A 186 -105.87 -5.43 2.32
C ASN A 186 -106.83 -5.90 1.21
N ASN A 187 -106.31 -6.47 0.11
CA ASN A 187 -107.10 -7.11 -0.94
C ASN A 187 -107.66 -8.50 -0.54
N LEU A 188 -107.26 -9.04 0.62
CA LEU A 188 -107.89 -10.18 1.29
C LEU A 188 -108.85 -9.74 2.41
N GLU A 189 -108.91 -8.45 2.75
CA GLU A 189 -109.67 -7.89 3.88
C GLU A 189 -110.96 -7.15 3.46
N LYS A 190 -111.53 -7.54 2.29
CA LYS A 190 -112.95 -7.32 1.96
C LYS A 190 -113.55 -8.63 1.42
N PRO A 191 -114.83 -8.92 1.74
CA PRO A 191 -115.24 -10.28 2.05
C PRO A 191 -115.37 -11.21 0.84
N SER A 192 -114.82 -12.42 0.99
CA SER A 192 -115.16 -13.57 0.15
C SER A 192 -116.43 -14.24 0.70
N PRO A 193 -117.42 -14.61 -0.14
CA PRO A 193 -118.69 -15.17 0.32
C PRO A 193 -118.55 -16.64 0.74
N ALA A 194 -118.31 -16.92 2.02
CA ALA A 194 -118.05 -18.27 2.53
C ALA A 194 -118.82 -18.68 3.82
N ASP A 195 -119.40 -17.75 4.58
CA ASP A 195 -119.87 -18.04 5.96
C ASP A 195 -121.39 -18.11 6.17
N GLU A 196 -122.25 -17.81 5.19
CA GLU A 196 -123.74 -17.90 5.35
C GLU A 196 -124.39 -19.01 4.50
N ILE A 197 -123.81 -20.22 4.53
CA ILE A 197 -124.50 -21.46 4.13
C ILE A 197 -125.44 -21.97 5.27
N GLU A 198 -125.57 -21.21 6.36
CA GLU A 198 -126.54 -21.50 7.45
C GLU A 198 -127.97 -20.97 7.18
N SER A 199 -128.20 -20.22 6.09
CA SER A 199 -129.56 -19.86 5.64
C SER A 199 -130.12 -20.86 4.60
N SER A 200 -130.66 -21.97 5.11
CA SER A 200 -131.25 -23.03 4.29
C SER A 200 -132.41 -22.58 3.38
N ILE A 201 -132.34 -23.01 2.12
CA ILE A 201 -133.48 -23.46 1.30
C ILE A 201 -134.58 -22.41 1.06
N LYS A 202 -134.43 -21.62 -0.02
CA LYS A 202 -135.55 -21.14 -0.84
C LYS A 202 -135.13 -20.98 -2.32
N GLN A 203 -135.72 -21.80 -3.20
CA GLN A 203 -135.73 -21.65 -4.68
C GLN A 203 -134.31 -21.61 -5.33
N LEU A 204 -133.64 -22.70 -5.72
CA LEU A 204 -134.01 -23.94 -6.47
C LEU A 204 -134.21 -23.69 -7.99
N VAL A 205 -133.40 -24.38 -8.82
CA VAL A 205 -133.28 -24.33 -10.32
C VAL A 205 -132.67 -23.02 -10.87
N GLY A 206 -131.76 -22.97 -11.85
CA GLY A 206 -131.00 -23.93 -12.68
C GLY A 206 -130.02 -23.12 -13.57
N ASP A 207 -129.13 -23.63 -14.43
CA ASP A 207 -128.77 -25.01 -14.80
C ASP A 207 -127.32 -25.07 -15.35
N VAL A 208 -126.86 -26.30 -15.57
CA VAL A 208 -125.58 -26.77 -16.15
C VAL A 208 -125.06 -25.99 -17.39
N GLU A 209 -123.72 -25.78 -17.53
CA GLU A 209 -122.89 -26.40 -18.62
C GLU A 209 -121.38 -26.00 -18.72
N LYS A 210 -120.54 -27.05 -18.86
CA LYS A 210 -119.36 -27.26 -19.76
C LYS A 210 -118.12 -26.33 -19.79
N ASN A 211 -116.99 -26.95 -19.41
CA ASN A 211 -115.60 -26.79 -19.92
C ASN A 211 -115.49 -27.26 -21.42
N PRO A 212 -114.35 -27.27 -22.19
CA PRO A 212 -112.92 -27.05 -21.85
C PRO A 212 -112.07 -26.33 -22.96
N VAL A 213 -110.74 -26.60 -23.03
CA VAL A 213 -109.78 -26.51 -24.19
C VAL A 213 -109.10 -25.14 -24.47
N LEU A 214 -107.82 -25.00 -24.89
CA LEU A 214 -106.52 -25.74 -24.73
C LEU A 214 -105.38 -24.95 -25.46
N LYS A 215 -104.10 -25.32 -25.26
CA LYS A 215 -102.86 -24.95 -26.03
C LYS A 215 -102.28 -23.53 -25.71
N SER A 216 -101.02 -23.37 -25.25
CA SER A 216 -99.68 -23.59 -25.86
C SER A 216 -99.25 -22.46 -26.83
N THR A 217 -97.97 -22.10 -27.07
CA THR A 217 -96.70 -22.86 -26.99
C THR A 217 -95.46 -21.90 -26.99
N THR A 218 -94.30 -22.31 -26.44
CA THR A 218 -92.95 -22.41 -27.08
C THR A 218 -92.45 -21.31 -28.08
N SER A 219 -91.20 -20.81 -28.07
CA SER A 219 -89.99 -21.10 -27.24
C SER A 219 -88.77 -20.17 -27.50
N GLN A 220 -87.84 -20.16 -26.53
CA GLN A 220 -86.35 -20.19 -26.64
C GLN A 220 -85.51 -19.17 -27.45
N SER A 221 -84.49 -18.63 -26.75
CA SER A 221 -83.05 -18.76 -27.08
C SER A 221 -82.25 -18.75 -25.73
N LYS A 222 -81.09 -19.37 -25.46
CA LYS A 222 -79.95 -19.98 -26.21
C LYS A 222 -78.91 -18.97 -26.75
N PHE A 223 -77.58 -19.17 -26.68
CA PHE A 223 -76.65 -20.08 -25.96
C PHE A 223 -75.48 -19.18 -25.40
N LYS A 224 -74.78 -19.43 -24.27
CA LYS A 224 -73.81 -20.51 -23.89
C LYS A 224 -72.42 -20.37 -24.59
N THR A 225 -71.24 -20.70 -24.02
CA THR A 225 -70.81 -21.24 -22.68
C THR A 225 -69.79 -20.24 -22.03
N GLN A 226 -68.64 -20.47 -21.34
CA GLN A 226 -67.79 -21.58 -20.80
C GLN A 226 -66.96 -20.94 -19.63
N ASN A 227 -66.70 -21.54 -18.45
CA ASN A 227 -65.94 -22.75 -18.00
C ASN A 227 -64.44 -22.76 -18.38
N GLN A 228 -63.47 -23.12 -17.52
CA GLN A 228 -63.39 -23.40 -16.06
C GLN A 228 -61.89 -23.43 -15.58
N ALA A 229 -61.59 -23.66 -14.28
CA ALA A 229 -60.23 -23.84 -13.68
C ALA A 229 -59.83 -25.36 -13.62
N PRO A 230 -58.75 -25.90 -12.95
CA PRO A 230 -57.78 -25.32 -11.97
C PRO A 230 -56.30 -25.89 -11.91
N THR A 231 -55.50 -25.40 -10.91
CA THR A 231 -54.39 -26.04 -10.11
C THR A 231 -52.99 -26.49 -10.66
N GLU A 232 -51.94 -26.08 -9.90
CA GLU A 232 -50.65 -26.78 -9.55
C GLU A 232 -49.57 -27.06 -10.65
N GLN A 233 -48.23 -27.20 -10.39
CA GLN A 233 -47.41 -27.27 -9.15
C GLN A 233 -45.89 -26.88 -9.36
N SER A 234 -45.22 -26.38 -8.29
CA SER A 234 -43.78 -26.53 -7.89
C SER A 234 -42.54 -25.92 -8.62
N SER A 235 -41.66 -25.27 -7.82
CA SER A 235 -40.18 -25.03 -7.98
C SER A 235 -39.69 -24.02 -9.06
N THR A 236 -38.51 -23.38 -9.00
CA THR A 236 -37.28 -23.47 -8.15
C THR A 236 -36.78 -22.08 -7.61
N GLN A 237 -35.62 -22.04 -6.94
CA GLN A 237 -34.98 -20.87 -6.30
C GLN A 237 -34.26 -19.92 -7.28
N SER A 238 -34.11 -18.64 -6.91
CA SER A 238 -32.82 -17.90 -7.05
C SER A 238 -32.79 -16.53 -6.33
N THR A 239 -31.59 -16.09 -5.97
CA THR A 239 -31.24 -14.88 -5.19
C THR A 239 -30.90 -13.66 -6.09
N PRO A 240 -30.74 -12.44 -5.56
CA PRO A 240 -30.77 -11.21 -6.40
C PRO A 240 -29.55 -11.04 -7.31
N ASN A 241 -29.82 -10.57 -8.54
CA ASN A 241 -28.83 -10.32 -9.57
C ASN A 241 -28.08 -8.98 -9.35
N ILE A 242 -27.08 -9.00 -8.47
CA ILE A 242 -26.17 -7.86 -8.26
C ILE A 242 -25.10 -7.87 -9.36
N LYS A 243 -25.34 -7.15 -10.45
CA LYS A 243 -24.25 -6.70 -11.32
C LYS A 243 -23.45 -5.62 -10.60
N LYS A 244 -22.33 -6.01 -9.98
CA LYS A 244 -21.19 -5.11 -9.75
C LYS A 244 -20.28 -5.21 -10.96
N ASP A 245 -20.08 -4.11 -11.66
CA ASP A 245 -18.99 -4.01 -12.63
C ASP A 245 -17.66 -4.02 -11.85
N LEU A 246 -16.95 -5.14 -11.93
CA LEU A 246 -15.59 -5.26 -11.44
C LEU A 246 -14.65 -4.67 -12.49
N PRO A 247 -13.64 -3.85 -12.12
CA PRO A 247 -12.67 -3.36 -13.08
C PRO A 247 -11.92 -4.53 -13.74
N ILE A 248 -11.97 -4.58 -15.07
CA ILE A 248 -11.18 -5.52 -15.86
C ILE A 248 -9.74 -4.99 -15.85
N TYR A 249 -8.90 -5.54 -14.98
CA TYR A 249 -7.47 -5.27 -14.98
C TYR A 249 -6.82 -5.95 -16.19
N ASP A 250 -5.93 -5.22 -16.87
CA ASP A 250 -5.18 -5.77 -18.00
C ASP A 250 -4.21 -6.86 -17.53
N GLU A 251 -4.34 -8.06 -18.11
CA GLU A 251 -3.48 -9.20 -17.82
C GLU A 251 -2.00 -8.91 -18.17
N ALA A 252 -1.74 -7.99 -19.11
CA ALA A 252 -0.39 -7.52 -19.44
C ALA A 252 0.19 -6.61 -18.33
N GLU A 253 -0.59 -5.70 -17.74
CA GLU A 253 -0.15 -4.88 -16.60
C GLU A 253 0.07 -5.74 -15.35
N ILE A 254 -0.79 -6.72 -15.09
CA ILE A 254 -0.61 -7.67 -13.99
C ILE A 254 0.71 -8.43 -14.15
N LYS A 255 0.98 -9.01 -15.33
CA LYS A 255 2.23 -9.76 -15.59
C LYS A 255 3.47 -8.88 -15.52
N LYS A 256 3.42 -7.65 -16.04
CA LYS A 256 4.51 -6.67 -15.94
C LYS A 256 4.79 -6.28 -14.48
N THR A 257 3.74 -6.08 -13.69
CA THR A 257 3.86 -5.72 -12.26
C THR A 257 4.38 -6.90 -11.44
N ALA A 258 3.89 -8.11 -11.69
CA ALA A 258 4.36 -9.34 -11.04
C ALA A 258 5.84 -9.61 -11.31
N GLY A 259 6.28 -9.55 -12.57
CA GLY A 259 7.71 -9.70 -12.91
C GLY A 259 8.59 -8.63 -12.25
N THR A 260 8.10 -7.39 -12.13
CA THR A 260 8.80 -6.33 -11.38
C THR A 260 8.96 -6.69 -9.90
N ILE A 261 7.94 -7.29 -9.28
CA ILE A 261 7.97 -7.72 -7.87
C ILE A 261 8.92 -8.91 -7.67
N GLU A 262 8.94 -9.90 -8.58
CA GLU A 262 9.86 -11.04 -8.53
C GLU A 262 11.33 -10.60 -8.69
N THR A 263 11.62 -9.61 -9.55
CA THR A 263 12.96 -9.01 -9.64
C THR A 263 13.35 -8.31 -8.33
N LEU A 264 12.49 -7.43 -7.79
CA LEU A 264 12.77 -6.72 -6.54
C LEU A 264 12.95 -7.64 -5.33
N LEU A 265 12.24 -8.79 -5.29
CA LEU A 265 12.43 -9.81 -4.27
C LEU A 265 13.76 -10.56 -4.45
N SER A 266 14.17 -10.82 -5.68
CA SER A 266 15.45 -11.47 -5.99
C SER A 266 16.64 -10.59 -5.58
N ASP A 267 16.63 -9.32 -5.99
CA ASP A 267 17.66 -8.32 -5.62
C ASP A 267 17.78 -8.16 -4.10
N ALA A 268 16.64 -8.14 -3.38
CA ALA A 268 16.62 -8.04 -1.93
C ALA A 268 17.20 -9.29 -1.23
N ILE A 269 16.94 -10.49 -1.78
CA ILE A 269 17.48 -11.75 -1.25
C ILE A 269 18.99 -11.84 -1.49
N GLU A 270 19.49 -11.48 -2.68
CA GLU A 270 20.93 -11.43 -2.95
C GLU A 270 21.63 -10.43 -2.01
N GLY A 271 21.10 -9.21 -1.86
CA GLY A 271 21.65 -8.20 -0.94
C GLY A 271 21.73 -8.68 0.51
N MET A 272 20.67 -9.32 1.03
CA MET A 272 20.67 -9.93 2.37
C MET A 272 21.70 -11.06 2.52
N SER A 273 21.90 -11.88 1.49
CA SER A 273 22.93 -12.94 1.50
C SER A 273 24.36 -12.39 1.49
N PHE A 274 24.56 -11.24 0.84
CA PHE A 274 25.85 -10.55 0.77
C PHE A 274 26.27 -10.02 2.16
N GLU A 275 25.37 -9.32 2.87
CA GLU A 275 25.66 -8.83 4.23
C GLU A 275 25.95 -9.96 5.23
N MET A 276 25.15 -11.05 5.19
CA MET A 276 25.39 -12.21 6.07
C MET A 276 26.74 -12.91 5.82
N THR A 277 27.34 -12.75 4.64
CA THR A 277 28.64 -13.35 4.31
C THR A 277 29.81 -12.51 4.83
N TYR A 278 29.65 -11.18 4.92
CA TYR A 278 30.68 -10.28 5.45
C TYR A 278 30.65 -10.14 6.98
N SER A 279 29.50 -10.40 7.64
CA SER A 279 29.36 -10.35 9.11
C SER A 279 29.95 -11.57 9.86
N LYS A 280 30.91 -12.28 9.26
CA LYS A 280 31.53 -13.53 9.79
C LYS A 280 33.05 -13.60 9.61
N LYS A 281 33.73 -12.46 9.54
CA LYS A 281 35.19 -12.32 9.64
C LYS A 281 35.56 -11.22 10.63
#